data_AF-A0A3C1WMJ2-F1
#
_entry.id   AF-A0A3C1WMJ2-F1
#
_cell.length_a   1.000
_cell.length_b   1.000
_cell.length_c   1.000
_cell.angle_alpha   90.00
_cell.angle_beta   90.00
_cell.angle_gamma   90.00
#
_symmetry.space_group_name_H-M   'P 1'
#
loop_
_entity.id
_entity.type
_entity.pdbx_description
1 polymer ?
#
loop_
_entity_poly.entity_id
_entity_poly.type
_entity_poly.pdbx_seq_one_letter_code
_entity_poly.pdbx_strand_id
1 'polypeptide(L)' 'LSDEEWNNKITEGIREIFHLVKSLGGTLSGEHGIGFVQKNYMNIFFNNTQLQLMKNIKSVFDPKGIMNPGKIFTD' A
#
# COMPACT_ATOMS: atom_id res chain seq x y z
N LEU A 1 20.90 -6.16 -11.94
CA LEU A 1 20.99 -5.09 -10.92
C LEU A 1 21.95 -5.57 -9.86
N SER A 2 22.85 -4.72 -9.39
CA SER A 2 23.62 -5.02 -8.18
C SER A 2 22.68 -5.11 -6.97
N ASP A 3 23.14 -5.67 -5.85
CA ASP A 3 22.35 -5.68 -4.61
C ASP A 3 21.99 -4.25 -4.15
N GLU A 4 22.89 -3.30 -4.37
CA GLU A 4 22.65 -1.88 -4.09
C GLU A 4 21.51 -1.32 -4.95
N GLU A 5 21.52 -1.60 -6.25
CA GLU A 5 20.46 -1.16 -7.15
C GLU A 5 19.13 -1.87 -6.85
N TRP A 6 19.18 -3.16 -6.52
CA TRP A 6 18.01 -3.93 -6.14
C TRP A 6 17.33 -3.34 -4.89
N ASN A 7 18.14 -3.00 -3.88
CA ASN A 7 17.62 -2.50 -2.61
C ASN A 7 17.17 -1.04 -2.67
N ASN A 8 17.73 -0.22 -3.56
CA ASN A 8 17.49 1.22 -3.58
C ASN A 8 16.65 1.72 -4.76
N LYS A 9 16.72 1.09 -5.94
CA LYS A 9 16.07 1.61 -7.16
C LYS A 9 14.79 0.88 -7.57
N ILE A 10 14.61 -0.37 -7.15
CA ILE A 10 13.43 -1.16 -7.52
C ILE A 10 12.14 -0.51 -7.01
N THR A 11 12.15 0.04 -5.79
CA THR A 11 10.98 0.68 -5.18
C THR A 11 10.55 1.95 -5.94
N GLU A 12 11.50 2.68 -6.50
CA GLU A 12 11.24 3.86 -7.35
C GLU A 12 10.56 3.44 -8.66
N GLY A 13 11.13 2.46 -9.37
CA GLY A 13 10.54 1.94 -10.62
C GLY A 13 9.14 1.33 -10.42
N ILE A 14 8.92 0.62 -9.31
CA ILE A 14 7.58 0.10 -8.97
C ILE A 14 6.60 1.26 -8.73
N ARG A 15 7.02 2.32 -8.03
CA ARG A 15 6.19 3.50 -7.79
C ARG A 15 5.80 4.19 -9.10
N GLU A 16 6.74 4.34 -10.03
CA GLU A 16 6.47 4.89 -11.37
C GLU A 16 5.44 4.05 -12.15
N ILE A 17 5.60 2.74 -12.15
CA ILE A 17 4.64 1.81 -12.77
C ILE A 17 3.25 1.99 -12.15
N PHE A 18 3.15 2.10 -10.82
CA PHE A 18 1.85 2.29 -10.17
C PHE A 18 1.20 3.65 -10.48
N HIS A 19 1.99 4.71 -10.64
CA HIS A 19 1.46 5.98 -11.14
C HIS A 19 0.90 5.86 -12.55
N LEU A 20 1.58 5.14 -13.45
CA LEU A 20 1.08 4.85 -14.80
C LEU A 20 -0.21 4.03 -14.73
N VAL A 21 -0.23 2.93 -13.98
CA VAL A 21 -1.44 2.08 -13.80
C VAL A 21 -2.63 2.92 -13.34
N LYS A 22 -2.44 3.79 -12.34
CA LYS A 22 -3.51 4.70 -11.87
C LYS A 22 -3.97 5.64 -12.97
N SER A 23 -3.05 6.24 -13.74
CA SER A 23 -3.39 7.16 -14.83
C SER A 23 -4.22 6.49 -15.94
N LEU A 24 -4.06 5.18 -16.11
CA LEU A 24 -4.82 4.35 -17.05
C LEU A 24 -6.14 3.81 -16.46
N GLY A 25 -6.53 4.23 -15.25
CA GLY A 25 -7.74 3.76 -14.57
C GLY A 25 -7.63 2.37 -13.93
N GLY A 26 -6.41 1.85 -13.79
CA GLY A 26 -6.15 0.57 -13.13
C GLY A 26 -6.26 0.63 -11.60
N THR A 27 -6.03 -0.52 -10.97
CA THR A 27 -6.08 -0.71 -9.51
C THR A 27 -4.73 -1.13 -8.94
N LEU A 28 -4.50 -0.89 -7.65
CA LEU A 28 -3.29 -1.29 -6.94
C LEU A 28 -3.12 -2.82 -6.91
N SER A 29 -4.23 -3.56 -6.75
CA SER A 29 -4.24 -5.02 -6.69
C SER A 29 -5.47 -5.57 -7.41
N GLY A 30 -5.25 -6.56 -8.29
CA GLY A 30 -6.31 -7.29 -8.99
C GLY A 30 -6.84 -8.50 -8.21
N GLU A 31 -5.94 -9.26 -7.57
CA GLU A 31 -6.30 -10.53 -6.90
C GLU A 31 -5.62 -10.78 -5.55
N HIS A 32 -4.32 -10.49 -5.41
CA HIS A 32 -3.53 -10.93 -4.24
C HIS A 32 -3.64 -10.03 -3.00
N GLY A 33 -4.34 -8.91 -3.11
CA GLY A 33 -4.46 -7.91 -2.05
C GLY A 33 -3.21 -7.04 -1.87
N ILE A 34 -3.15 -6.32 -0.75
CA ILE A 34 -2.14 -5.29 -0.47
C ILE A 34 -0.95 -5.88 0.32
N GLY A 35 -1.21 -6.31 1.55
CA GLY A 35 -0.21 -6.87 2.46
C GLY A 35 1.06 -6.02 2.60
N PHE A 36 2.15 -6.64 3.04
CA PHE A 36 3.42 -5.94 3.24
C PHE A 36 4.02 -5.36 1.97
N VAL A 37 3.81 -6.03 0.84
CA VAL A 37 4.45 -5.68 -0.43
C VAL A 37 3.88 -4.38 -0.98
N GLN A 38 2.56 -4.22 -0.98
CA GLN A 38 1.93 -3.09 -1.66
C GLN A 38 1.52 -1.93 -0.73
N LYS A 39 1.58 -2.09 0.61
CA LYS A 39 1.11 -1.06 1.56
C LYS A 39 1.74 0.32 1.34
N ASN A 40 3.00 0.37 0.92
CA ASN A 40 3.74 1.62 0.71
C ASN A 40 3.26 2.41 -0.53
N TYR A 41 2.42 1.82 -1.38
CA TYR A 41 1.88 2.43 -2.60
C TYR A 41 0.39 2.79 -2.47
N MET A 42 -0.23 2.53 -1.32
CA MET A 42 -1.64 2.85 -1.05
C MET A 42 -1.96 4.34 -1.29
N ASN A 43 -1.02 5.23 -0.96
CA ASN A 43 -1.17 6.67 -1.15
C ASN A 43 -1.29 7.09 -2.63
N ILE A 44 -0.86 6.22 -3.55
CA ILE A 44 -1.02 6.48 -4.98
C ILE A 44 -2.50 6.34 -5.34
N PHE A 45 -3.19 5.29 -4.89
CA PHE A 45 -4.54 4.95 -5.35
C PHE A 45 -5.65 5.53 -4.47
N PHE A 46 -5.39 5.73 -3.19
CA PHE A 46 -6.38 6.17 -2.21
C PHE A 46 -6.03 7.54 -1.65
N ASN A 47 -7.02 8.42 -1.56
CA ASN A 47 -6.88 9.71 -0.90
C ASN A 47 -6.91 9.57 0.64
N ASN A 48 -6.56 10.65 1.34
CA ASN A 48 -6.51 10.65 2.81
C ASN A 48 -7.85 10.31 3.45
N THR A 49 -8.98 10.74 2.88
CA THR A 49 -10.31 10.43 3.41
C THR A 49 -10.60 8.93 3.34
N GLN A 50 -10.29 8.28 2.22
CA GLN A 50 -10.47 6.83 2.06
C GLN A 50 -9.57 6.06 3.02
N LEU A 51 -8.30 6.45 3.14
CA LEU A 51 -7.35 5.82 4.06
C LEU A 51 -7.78 5.98 5.53
N GLN A 52 -8.27 7.17 5.90
CA GLN A 52 -8.77 7.42 7.25
C GLN A 52 -10.03 6.62 7.54
N LEU A 53 -10.93 6.49 6.57
CA LEU A 53 -12.13 5.66 6.71
C LEU A 53 -11.76 4.20 6.99
N MET A 54 -10.82 3.62 6.22
CA MET A 54 -10.38 2.24 6.45
C MET A 54 -9.73 2.07 7.84
N LYS A 55 -8.91 3.03 8.27
CA LYS A 55 -8.31 3.04 9.62
C LYS A 55 -9.36 3.12 10.72
N ASN A 56 -10.36 3.98 10.57
CA ASN A 56 -11.44 4.13 11.54
C ASN A 56 -12.25 2.83 11.68
N ILE A 57 -12.57 2.17 10.55
CA ILE A 57 -13.23 0.85 10.57
C ILE A 57 -12.36 -0.16 11.32
N LYS A 58 -11.07 -0.21 11.02
CA LYS A 58 -10.13 -1.10 11.71
C LYS A 58 -10.11 -0.86 13.22
N SER A 59 -10.10 0.39 13.67
CA SER A 59 -10.11 0.75 15.10
C SER A 59 -11.39 0.34 15.83
N VAL A 60 -12.54 0.29 15.16
CA VAL A 60 -13.80 -0.19 15.75
C VAL A 60 -13.74 -1.69 16.05
N PHE A 61 -13.19 -2.49 15.13
CA PHE A 61 -13.17 -3.95 15.25
C PHE A 61 -11.90 -4.52 15.89
N ASP A 62 -10.80 -3.76 15.90
CA ASP A 62 -9.54 -4.13 16.54
C ASP A 62 -8.95 -2.97 17.35
N PRO A 63 -9.62 -2.58 18.46
CA PRO A 63 -9.19 -1.45 19.29
C PRO A 63 -7.85 -1.70 19.99
N LYS A 64 -7.37 -2.95 20.05
CA LYS A 64 -6.08 -3.32 20.63
C LYS A 64 -4.96 -3.44 19.59
N GLY A 65 -5.27 -3.33 18.29
CA GLY A 65 -4.31 -3.45 17.20
C GLY A 65 -3.64 -4.83 17.06
N ILE A 66 -4.27 -5.90 17.56
CA ILE A 66 -3.65 -7.24 17.59
C ILE A 66 -3.94 -8.08 16.34
N MET A 67 -4.95 -7.69 15.55
CA MET A 67 -5.33 -8.44 14.36
C MET A 67 -4.44 -8.05 13.17
N ASN A 68 -3.34 -8.78 13.00
CA ASN A 68 -2.45 -8.71 11.84
C ASN A 68 -1.78 -7.33 11.64
N PRO A 69 -1.00 -6.85 12.64
CA PRO A 69 -0.40 -5.51 12.65
C PRO A 69 0.59 -5.28 11.50
N GLY A 70 0.74 -4.03 11.08
CA GLY A 70 1.72 -3.61 10.08
C GLY A 70 1.45 -4.04 8.62
N LYS A 71 0.39 -4.81 8.34
CA LYS A 71 0.13 -5.39 7.01
C LYS A 71 -0.46 -4.41 6.00
N ILE A 72 -1.41 -3.58 6.39
CA ILE A 72 -2.03 -2.59 5.49
C ILE A 72 -1.69 -1.18 5.96
N PHE A 73 -1.86 -0.93 7.26
CA PHE A 73 -1.46 0.31 7.90
C PHE A 73 -0.17 0.05 8.67
N THR A 74 0.79 0.96 8.54
CA THR A 74 1.87 1.10 9.50
C THR A 74 1.26 1.78 10.72
N ASP A 75 1.37 1.13 11.87
CA ASP A 75 0.85 1.62 13.15
C ASP A 75 1.37 3.04 13.45
#